data_AF-A0A413T2E6-F1
#
_entry.id   AF-A0A413T2E6-F1
#
_cell.length_a   1.000
_cell.length_b   1.000
_cell.length_c   1.000
_cell.angle_alpha   90.00
_cell.angle_beta   90.00
_cell.angle_gamma   90.00
#
_symmetry.space_group_name_H-M   'P 1'
#
loop_
_entity.id
_entity.type
_entity.pdbx_description
1 polymer ?
#
loop_
_entity_poly.entity_id
_entity_poly.type
_entity_poly.pdbx_seq_one_letter_code
_entity_poly.pdbx_strand_id
1 'polypeptide(L)'
;MKLIHLISAFCFCCCALTALAQKSTSTLPFRFATKAEAQMLITDIDEYTNRWNQFDICARLQKPDGRKSELLRLGMNETRNWSDQEKEMITKVMNGLSEKLRKQKVSLQYPSEIILLKTSMKEEGNIPAYTRKNWIAVGEKALEKASAEELERLMANEVFHILSRNNPEFRKAMYAVIGFKVAQHEILLPIDVQEKRISNPDFYTYDSYAPFTINGEKEECTMIIYTDRNYEGGELSQYLKVGLVPLDEALIPKQKDGKAIIYSIDQAEDFHTLVGQNTPYTTNPEEIMAENFALAITGKKNVPNPELLQKTMEALKNLK
;
A
#
# COMPACT_ATOMS: atom_id res chain seq x y z
N MET A 1 13.01 46.26 54.94
CA MET A 1 11.57 45.95 54.72
C MET A 1 11.38 45.58 53.26
N LYS A 2 10.98 44.32 53.00
CA LYS A 2 10.39 43.74 51.76
C LYS A 2 11.24 43.83 50.48
N LEU A 3 11.99 42.81 50.05
CA LEU A 3 11.58 41.47 49.56
C LEU A 3 10.55 41.57 48.42
N ILE A 4 11.00 41.47 47.16
CA ILE A 4 10.32 40.77 46.05
C ILE A 4 11.44 40.17 45.18
N HIS A 5 11.56 38.84 45.23
CA HIS A 5 12.36 38.03 44.33
C HIS A 5 11.60 37.85 43.01
N LEU A 6 12.26 38.04 41.87
CA LEU A 6 11.79 37.50 40.59
C LEU A 6 12.83 36.48 40.11
N ILE A 7 12.65 35.23 40.54
CA ILE A 7 13.36 34.07 40.00
C ILE A 7 12.67 33.75 38.67
N SER A 8 13.36 34.01 37.55
CA SER A 8 12.93 33.53 36.23
C SER A 8 13.30 32.05 36.13
N ALA A 9 12.32 31.18 36.37
CA ALA A 9 12.47 29.75 36.20
C ALA A 9 12.64 29.44 34.70
N PHE A 10 13.85 29.03 34.32
CA PHE A 10 14.13 28.47 33.00
C PHE A 10 13.55 27.06 32.96
N CYS A 11 12.32 26.92 32.46
CA CYS A 11 11.69 25.63 32.19
C CYS A 11 12.44 24.95 31.04
N PHE A 12 13.44 24.12 31.36
CA PHE A 12 13.93 23.09 30.45
C PHE A 12 12.78 22.08 30.26
N CYS A 13 11.96 22.30 29.23
CA CYS A 13 11.02 21.30 28.74
C CYS A 13 11.85 20.26 27.98
N CYS A 14 12.48 19.34 28.71
CA CYS A 14 12.97 18.10 28.14
C CYS A 14 11.75 17.29 27.73
N CYS A 15 11.28 17.47 26.50
CA CYS A 15 10.45 16.48 25.83
C CYS A 15 11.30 15.23 25.66
N ALA A 16 11.34 14.38 26.69
CA ALA A 16 11.70 12.99 26.52
C ALA A 16 10.64 12.40 25.59
N LEU A 17 10.96 12.31 24.30
CA LEU A 17 10.31 11.37 23.40
C LEU A 17 10.60 9.98 23.99
N THR A 18 9.71 9.53 24.86
CA THR A 18 9.62 8.13 25.18
C THR A 18 9.18 7.45 23.89
N ALA A 19 10.14 6.96 23.13
CA ALA A 19 9.88 5.84 22.24
C ALA A 19 9.38 4.72 23.16
N LEU A 20 8.06 4.64 23.37
CA LEU A 20 7.47 3.44 23.92
C LEU A 20 7.87 2.35 22.94
N ALA A 21 8.82 1.51 23.34
CA ALA A 21 9.10 0.28 22.65
C ALA A 21 7.77 -0.45 22.52
N GLN A 22 7.21 -0.45 21.31
CA GLN A 22 5.95 -1.08 21.06
C GLN A 22 6.15 -2.56 21.32
N LYS A 23 5.50 -3.04 22.38
CA LYS A 23 5.63 -4.43 22.80
C LYS A 23 5.19 -5.30 21.63
N SER A 24 6.03 -6.22 21.18
CA SER A 24 5.67 -7.21 20.16
C SER A 24 4.40 -7.93 20.62
N THR A 25 3.26 -7.56 20.04
CA THR A 25 1.99 -8.22 20.31
C THR A 25 1.86 -9.38 19.34
N SER A 26 1.62 -10.58 19.88
CA SER A 26 1.44 -11.79 19.08
C SER A 26 0.08 -11.84 18.35
N THR A 27 -0.75 -10.82 18.55
CA THR A 27 -2.08 -10.65 17.98
C THR A 27 -2.14 -9.34 17.20
N LEU A 28 -2.81 -9.35 16.04
CA LEU A 28 -3.11 -8.14 15.28
C LEU A 28 -4.01 -7.23 16.14
N PRO A 29 -3.59 -5.98 16.43
CA PRO A 29 -4.37 -5.08 17.28
C PRO A 29 -5.44 -4.38 16.45
N PHE A 30 -6.56 -5.03 16.13
CA PHE A 30 -7.59 -4.43 15.27
C PHE A 30 -8.87 -4.04 16.02
N ARG A 31 -9.60 -3.08 15.45
CA ARG A 31 -10.96 -2.71 15.87
C ARG A 31 -11.80 -2.26 14.69
N PHE A 32 -13.12 -2.25 14.86
CA PHE A 32 -14.06 -1.78 13.85
C PHE A 32 -14.35 -0.29 14.05
N ALA A 33 -14.18 0.51 13.00
CA ALA A 33 -14.61 1.90 13.01
C ALA A 33 -16.14 2.00 13.01
N THR A 34 -16.66 3.03 13.67
CA THR A 34 -18.05 3.46 13.41
C THR A 34 -18.13 4.12 12.03
N LYS A 35 -19.34 4.23 11.45
CA LYS A 35 -19.49 4.98 10.19
C LYS A 35 -19.01 6.43 10.31
N ALA A 36 -19.31 7.11 11.42
CA ALA A 36 -18.88 8.49 11.64
C ALA A 36 -17.34 8.61 11.70
N GLU A 37 -16.68 7.67 12.36
CA GLU A 37 -15.21 7.62 12.38
C GLU A 37 -14.63 7.30 10.99
N ALA A 38 -15.21 6.35 10.27
CA ALA A 38 -14.82 6.03 8.90
C ALA A 38 -14.91 7.26 7.97
N GLN A 39 -15.95 8.08 8.14
CA GLN A 39 -16.13 9.33 7.42
C GLN A 39 -15.02 10.35 7.71
N MET A 40 -14.57 10.45 8.96
CA MET A 40 -13.44 11.30 9.32
C MET A 40 -12.16 10.78 8.66
N LEU A 41 -11.83 9.50 8.87
CA LEU A 41 -10.59 8.89 8.36
C LEU A 41 -10.48 8.94 6.83
N ILE A 42 -11.56 8.65 6.10
CA ILE A 42 -11.51 8.61 4.63
C ILE A 42 -11.34 10.01 4.02
N THR A 43 -11.80 11.05 4.73
CA THR A 43 -11.72 12.45 4.28
C THR A 43 -10.45 13.18 4.73
N ASP A 44 -9.55 12.48 5.45
CA ASP A 44 -8.27 13.03 5.87
C ASP A 44 -7.47 13.61 4.69
N ILE A 45 -6.82 14.74 4.94
CA ILE A 45 -5.83 15.32 4.03
C ILE A 45 -4.45 14.82 4.47
N ASP A 46 -3.88 13.91 3.68
CA ASP A 46 -2.64 13.19 4.02
C ASP A 46 -1.77 12.93 2.78
N GLU A 47 -0.71 12.13 2.93
CA GLU A 47 0.24 11.80 1.87
C GLU A 47 -0.44 11.22 0.63
N TYR A 48 -1.49 10.42 0.81
CA TYR A 48 -2.22 9.84 -0.31
C TYR A 48 -3.08 10.89 -1.01
N THR A 49 -3.96 11.59 -0.27
CA THR A 49 -4.91 12.51 -0.89
C THR A 49 -4.24 13.79 -1.41
N ASN A 50 -3.09 14.19 -0.84
CA ASN A 50 -2.29 15.30 -1.36
C ASN A 50 -1.61 14.98 -2.69
N ARG A 51 -1.42 13.71 -3.01
CA ARG A 51 -0.77 13.29 -4.24
C ARG A 51 -1.75 13.01 -5.39
N TRP A 52 -3.07 13.08 -5.15
CA TRP A 52 -4.05 12.99 -6.24
C TRP A 52 -3.82 14.06 -7.28
N ASN A 53 -3.62 13.64 -8.53
CA ASN A 53 -3.64 14.55 -9.67
C ASN A 53 -5.07 14.69 -10.23
N GLN A 54 -5.22 15.53 -11.25
CA GLN A 54 -6.53 15.76 -11.86
C GLN A 54 -7.13 14.49 -12.48
N PHE A 55 -6.29 13.61 -13.03
CA PHE A 55 -6.73 12.33 -13.59
C PHE A 55 -7.30 11.42 -12.50
N ASP A 56 -6.58 11.22 -11.38
CA ASP A 56 -7.04 10.43 -10.22
C ASP A 56 -8.43 10.87 -9.77
N ILE A 57 -8.63 12.18 -9.66
CA ILE A 57 -9.89 12.80 -9.23
C ILE A 57 -11.00 12.49 -10.22
N CYS A 58 -10.79 12.75 -11.51
CA CYS A 58 -11.82 12.57 -12.53
C CYS A 58 -12.19 11.09 -12.71
N ALA A 59 -11.20 10.20 -12.73
CA ALA A 59 -11.40 8.77 -12.93
C ALA A 59 -12.16 8.12 -11.77
N ARG A 60 -11.82 8.44 -10.51
CA ARG A 60 -12.53 7.92 -9.32
C ARG A 60 -13.94 8.50 -9.18
N LEU A 61 -14.14 9.76 -9.56
CA LEU A 61 -15.48 10.36 -9.61
C LEU A 61 -16.32 9.91 -10.80
N GLN A 62 -15.68 9.26 -11.78
CA GLN A 62 -16.22 9.02 -13.11
C GLN A 62 -16.84 10.27 -13.76
N LYS A 63 -16.15 11.40 -13.61
CA LYS A 63 -16.68 12.72 -13.95
C LYS A 63 -15.56 13.61 -14.49
N PRO A 64 -15.67 14.09 -15.74
CA PRO A 64 -14.79 15.15 -16.25
C PRO A 64 -14.87 16.39 -15.36
N ASP A 65 -13.75 17.10 -15.20
CA ASP A 65 -13.65 18.32 -14.39
C ASP A 65 -14.00 18.12 -12.90
N GLY A 66 -13.81 16.90 -12.38
CA GLY A 66 -14.02 16.57 -10.99
C GLY A 66 -13.10 17.38 -10.05
N ARG A 67 -13.58 17.66 -8.83
CA ARG A 67 -12.79 18.37 -7.81
C ARG A 67 -12.44 17.46 -6.64
N LYS A 68 -11.29 17.70 -6.01
CA LYS A 68 -10.86 16.97 -4.80
C LYS A 68 -11.93 16.93 -3.72
N SER A 69 -12.63 18.05 -3.48
CA SER A 69 -13.73 18.10 -2.50
C SER A 69 -14.93 17.22 -2.85
N GLU A 70 -15.17 16.97 -4.14
CA GLU A 70 -16.20 16.04 -4.58
C GLU A 70 -15.77 14.60 -4.35
N LEU A 71 -14.50 14.26 -4.61
CA LEU A 71 -13.98 12.91 -4.35
C LEU A 71 -13.95 12.58 -2.86
N LEU A 72 -13.56 13.54 -2.00
CA LEU A 72 -13.65 13.38 -0.55
C LEU A 72 -15.12 13.17 -0.11
N ARG A 73 -16.06 13.93 -0.69
CA ARG A 73 -17.49 13.75 -0.42
C ARG A 73 -18.01 12.39 -0.90
N LEU A 74 -17.53 11.88 -2.04
CA LEU A 74 -17.83 10.53 -2.50
C LEU A 74 -17.36 9.51 -1.45
N GLY A 75 -16.09 9.54 -1.04
CA GLY A 75 -15.56 8.66 0.01
C GLY A 75 -16.39 8.68 1.29
N MET A 76 -16.73 9.88 1.79
CA MET A 76 -17.60 10.05 2.96
C MET A 76 -18.97 9.36 2.80
N ASN A 77 -19.60 9.52 1.63
CA ASN A 77 -20.90 8.94 1.32
C ASN A 77 -20.85 7.41 1.12
N GLU A 78 -19.69 6.89 0.71
CA GLU A 78 -19.50 5.48 0.42
C GLU A 78 -19.10 4.63 1.64
N THR A 79 -18.90 5.26 2.80
CA THR A 79 -18.77 4.55 4.08
C THR A 79 -20.07 3.84 4.51
N ARG A 80 -19.93 2.72 5.22
CA ARG A 80 -21.03 1.84 5.65
C ARG A 80 -20.93 1.50 7.13
N ASN A 81 -22.05 1.06 7.71
CA ASN A 81 -22.06 0.44 9.02
C ASN A 81 -21.70 -1.05 8.92
N TRP A 82 -20.95 -1.53 9.89
CA TRP A 82 -20.73 -2.95 10.12
C TRP A 82 -21.95 -3.60 10.76
N SER A 83 -22.36 -4.77 10.24
CA SER A 83 -23.28 -5.66 10.97
C SER A 83 -22.53 -6.51 11.99
N ASP A 84 -23.22 -7.07 12.98
CA ASP A 84 -22.57 -7.95 13.97
C ASP A 84 -22.05 -9.25 13.33
N GLN A 85 -22.75 -9.78 12.33
CA GLN A 85 -22.30 -10.94 11.55
C GLN A 85 -20.99 -10.65 10.80
N GLU A 86 -20.87 -9.47 10.19
CA GLU A 86 -19.64 -9.06 9.50
C GLU A 86 -18.47 -8.88 10.48
N LYS A 87 -18.74 -8.29 11.65
CA LYS A 87 -17.73 -8.16 12.71
C LYS A 87 -17.24 -9.53 13.17
N GLU A 88 -18.15 -10.47 13.40
CA GLU A 88 -17.80 -11.83 13.81
C GLU A 88 -16.95 -12.53 12.74
N MET A 89 -17.36 -12.45 11.48
CA MET A 89 -16.64 -13.01 10.34
C MET A 89 -15.22 -12.46 10.22
N ILE A 90 -15.06 -11.13 10.21
CA ILE A 90 -13.75 -10.49 10.11
C ILE A 90 -12.90 -10.75 11.36
N THR A 91 -13.51 -10.77 12.55
CA THR A 91 -12.81 -11.12 13.79
C THR A 91 -12.21 -12.52 13.70
N LYS A 92 -12.97 -13.49 13.20
CA LYS A 92 -12.47 -14.86 12.99
C LYS A 92 -11.30 -14.90 12.01
N VAL A 93 -11.40 -14.18 10.89
CA VAL A 93 -10.32 -14.08 9.89
C VAL A 93 -9.05 -13.46 10.50
N MET A 94 -9.17 -12.30 11.14
CA MET A 94 -8.03 -11.57 11.72
C MET A 94 -7.36 -12.35 12.86
N ASN A 95 -8.14 -13.08 13.67
CA ASN A 95 -7.60 -13.97 14.70
C ASN A 95 -6.87 -15.17 14.07
N GLY A 96 -7.43 -15.78 13.01
CA GLY A 96 -6.78 -16.84 12.25
C GLY A 96 -5.46 -16.40 11.63
N LEU A 97 -5.42 -15.20 11.05
CA LEU A 97 -4.22 -14.59 10.51
C LEU A 97 -3.18 -14.31 11.62
N SER A 98 -3.61 -13.75 12.75
CA SER A 98 -2.76 -13.53 13.92
C SER A 98 -2.08 -14.82 14.37
N GLU A 99 -2.82 -15.93 14.45
CA GLU A 99 -2.25 -17.23 14.79
C GLU A 99 -1.24 -17.73 13.76
N LYS A 100 -1.53 -17.57 12.46
CA LYS A 100 -0.64 -17.98 11.37
C LYS A 100 0.68 -17.19 11.41
N LEU A 101 0.62 -15.88 11.62
CA LEU A 101 1.80 -15.01 11.77
C LEU A 101 2.59 -15.38 13.03
N ARG A 102 1.92 -15.57 14.16
CA ARG A 102 2.56 -15.99 15.42
C ARG A 102 3.30 -17.33 15.27
N LYS A 103 2.75 -18.28 14.51
CA LYS A 103 3.41 -19.57 14.24
C LYS A 103 4.73 -19.43 13.48
N GLN A 104 4.95 -18.31 12.76
CA GLN A 104 6.22 -18.04 12.09
C GLN A 104 7.33 -17.61 13.05
N LYS A 105 6.99 -17.30 14.32
CA LYS A 105 7.95 -16.87 15.36
C LYS A 105 8.76 -15.64 14.96
N VAL A 106 8.14 -14.73 14.20
CA VAL A 106 8.73 -13.47 13.76
C VAL A 106 8.32 -12.34 14.68
N SER A 107 9.21 -11.37 14.90
CA SER A 107 8.88 -10.13 15.61
C SER A 107 8.44 -9.08 14.60
N LEU A 108 7.14 -8.97 14.38
CA LEU A 108 6.57 -7.95 13.50
C LEU A 108 6.19 -6.71 14.32
N GLN A 109 6.51 -5.54 13.75
CA GLN A 109 6.07 -4.26 14.28
C GLN A 109 4.72 -3.93 13.65
N TYR A 110 3.73 -3.69 14.50
CA TYR A 110 2.40 -3.25 14.11
C TYR A 110 2.21 -1.80 14.53
N PRO A 111 1.27 -1.04 13.94
CA PRO A 111 0.77 0.18 14.60
C PRO A 111 0.07 -0.17 15.92
N SER A 112 -0.17 0.81 16.78
CA SER A 112 -0.88 0.59 18.05
C SER A 112 -2.28 0.02 17.84
N GLU A 113 -2.89 0.35 16.70
CA GLU A 113 -4.16 -0.19 16.25
C GLU A 113 -4.26 -0.24 14.72
N ILE A 114 -5.01 -1.22 14.22
CA ILE A 114 -5.47 -1.36 12.85
C ILE A 114 -6.98 -1.10 12.83
N ILE A 115 -7.40 -0.02 12.17
CA ILE A 115 -8.82 0.36 12.14
C ILE A 115 -9.48 -0.24 10.90
N LEU A 116 -10.57 -0.98 11.08
CA LEU A 116 -11.30 -1.61 9.98
C LEU A 116 -12.54 -0.78 9.62
N LEU A 117 -12.51 -0.25 8.40
CA LEU A 117 -13.58 0.53 7.77
C LEU A 117 -14.36 -0.38 6.82
N LYS A 118 -15.65 -0.07 6.63
CA LYS A 118 -16.47 -0.69 5.59
C LYS A 118 -16.90 0.37 4.58
N THR A 119 -16.71 0.11 3.30
CA THR A 119 -17.15 1.00 2.21
C THR A 119 -17.80 0.21 1.08
N SER A 120 -18.44 0.91 0.13
CA SER A 120 -18.91 0.29 -1.12
C SER A 120 -17.83 0.08 -2.16
N MET A 121 -16.66 0.71 -1.94
CA MET A 121 -15.49 0.76 -2.81
C MET A 121 -15.63 1.61 -4.07
N LYS A 122 -16.74 2.33 -4.25
CA LYS A 122 -16.89 3.23 -5.42
C LYS A 122 -15.83 4.33 -5.45
N GLU A 123 -15.37 4.79 -4.28
CA GLU A 123 -14.35 5.83 -4.15
C GLU A 123 -12.96 5.40 -4.63
N GLU A 124 -12.70 4.10 -4.70
CA GLU A 124 -11.43 3.51 -5.20
C GLU A 124 -11.69 2.54 -6.37
N GLY A 125 -12.70 2.81 -7.20
CA GLY A 125 -12.89 2.07 -8.46
C GLY A 125 -13.37 0.62 -8.31
N ASN A 126 -14.12 0.33 -7.23
CA ASN A 126 -14.71 -0.98 -6.92
C ASN A 126 -13.70 -2.11 -6.63
N ILE A 127 -12.47 -1.78 -6.20
CA ILE A 127 -11.52 -2.77 -5.67
C ILE A 127 -12.08 -3.46 -4.41
N PRO A 128 -11.62 -4.67 -4.04
CA PRO A 128 -12.24 -5.43 -2.94
C PRO A 128 -11.89 -4.89 -1.54
N ALA A 129 -10.69 -4.35 -1.38
CA ALA A 129 -10.19 -3.69 -0.17
C ALA A 129 -9.04 -2.76 -0.54
N TYR A 130 -8.64 -1.91 0.41
CA TYR A 130 -7.39 -1.15 0.36
C TYR A 130 -6.97 -0.68 1.75
N THR A 131 -5.69 -0.34 1.89
CA THR A 131 -5.04 0.01 3.14
C THR A 131 -4.36 1.38 3.08
N ARG A 132 -4.85 2.33 3.87
CA ARG A 132 -4.30 3.68 3.98
C ARG A 132 -3.94 4.00 5.43
N LYS A 133 -2.74 4.58 5.66
CA LYS A 133 -2.18 4.78 7.01
C LYS A 133 -2.20 3.48 7.83
N ASN A 134 -2.87 3.47 8.97
CA ASN A 134 -3.05 2.31 9.85
C ASN A 134 -4.47 1.73 9.76
N TRP A 135 -5.20 1.98 8.67
CA TRP A 135 -6.57 1.49 8.51
C TRP A 135 -6.77 0.76 7.19
N ILE A 136 -7.71 -0.19 7.22
CA ILE A 136 -8.09 -1.03 6.09
C ILE A 136 -9.56 -0.78 5.79
N ALA A 137 -9.88 -0.39 4.57
CA ALA A 137 -11.26 -0.37 4.08
C ALA A 137 -11.59 -1.70 3.42
N VAL A 138 -12.70 -2.32 3.83
CA VAL A 138 -13.19 -3.59 3.29
C VAL A 138 -14.50 -3.35 2.54
N GLY A 139 -14.61 -3.88 1.32
CA GLY A 139 -15.74 -3.66 0.45
C GLY A 139 -16.95 -4.50 0.84
N GLU A 140 -18.15 -3.90 0.82
CA GLU A 140 -19.41 -4.63 1.08
C GLU A 140 -19.57 -5.86 0.17
N LYS A 141 -19.21 -5.74 -1.11
CA LYS A 141 -19.25 -6.87 -2.07
C LYS A 141 -18.27 -7.99 -1.72
N ALA A 142 -17.09 -7.66 -1.16
CA ALA A 142 -16.14 -8.68 -0.73
C ALA A 142 -16.69 -9.46 0.47
N LEU A 143 -17.30 -8.76 1.44
CA LEU A 143 -17.96 -9.39 2.60
C LEU A 143 -19.15 -10.28 2.20
N GLU A 144 -19.88 -9.91 1.14
CA GLU A 144 -21.05 -10.66 0.66
C GLU A 144 -20.69 -11.88 -0.17
N LYS A 145 -19.64 -11.79 -0.99
CA LYS A 145 -19.38 -12.75 -2.07
C LYS A 145 -18.14 -13.61 -1.87
N ALA A 146 -17.15 -13.14 -1.13
CA ALA A 146 -15.92 -13.89 -0.94
C ALA A 146 -16.19 -15.14 -0.08
N SER A 147 -15.61 -16.27 -0.48
CA SER A 147 -15.47 -17.40 0.41
C SER A 147 -14.57 -17.04 1.61
N ALA A 148 -14.63 -17.85 2.67
CA ALA A 148 -13.78 -17.63 3.84
C ALA A 148 -12.27 -17.66 3.50
N GLU A 149 -11.84 -18.49 2.53
CA GLU A 149 -10.45 -18.55 2.06
C GLU A 149 -10.07 -17.28 1.31
N GLU A 150 -10.94 -16.80 0.42
CA GLU A 150 -10.70 -15.56 -0.34
C GLU A 150 -10.66 -14.34 0.57
N LEU A 151 -11.56 -14.25 1.55
CA LEU A 151 -11.56 -13.17 2.53
C LEU A 151 -10.33 -13.22 3.43
N GLU A 152 -9.88 -14.42 3.84
CA GLU A 152 -8.64 -14.56 4.60
C GLU A 152 -7.41 -14.11 3.79
N ARG A 153 -7.34 -14.48 2.51
CA ARG A 153 -6.27 -14.03 1.61
C ARG A 153 -6.31 -12.51 1.41
N LEU A 154 -7.49 -11.94 1.18
CA LEU A 154 -7.68 -10.50 1.04
C LEU A 154 -7.19 -9.76 2.29
N MET A 155 -7.63 -10.17 3.48
CA MET A 155 -7.18 -9.52 4.72
C MET A 155 -5.68 -9.70 4.98
N ALA A 156 -5.08 -10.82 4.56
CA ALA A 156 -3.64 -11.01 4.65
C ALA A 156 -2.87 -10.06 3.70
N ASN A 157 -3.42 -9.78 2.51
CA ASN A 157 -2.91 -8.77 1.58
C ASN A 157 -2.93 -7.38 2.23
N GLU A 158 -4.06 -6.98 2.79
CA GLU A 158 -4.18 -5.66 3.44
C GLU A 158 -3.28 -5.51 4.67
N VAL A 159 -3.11 -6.58 5.46
CA VAL A 159 -2.16 -6.58 6.58
C VAL A 159 -0.71 -6.45 6.12
N PHE A 160 -0.36 -6.94 4.92
CA PHE A 160 0.98 -6.70 4.36
C PHE A 160 1.25 -5.20 4.21
N HIS A 161 0.31 -4.43 3.67
CA HIS A 161 0.45 -2.98 3.50
C HIS A 161 0.60 -2.24 4.84
N ILE A 162 -0.02 -2.74 5.91
CA ILE A 162 0.23 -2.24 7.27
C ILE A 162 1.68 -2.55 7.70
N LEU A 163 2.16 -3.77 7.48
CA LEU A 163 3.49 -4.21 7.89
C LEU A 163 4.61 -3.49 7.13
N SER A 164 4.52 -3.43 5.81
CA SER A 164 5.51 -2.78 4.93
C SER A 164 5.67 -1.30 5.27
N ARG A 165 4.56 -0.63 5.59
CA ARG A 165 4.53 0.79 5.94
C ARG A 165 5.14 1.10 7.30
N ASN A 166 4.97 0.22 8.28
CA ASN A 166 5.41 0.44 9.67
C ASN A 166 6.76 -0.21 9.98
N ASN A 167 7.32 -1.03 9.09
CA ASN A 167 8.59 -1.71 9.30
C ASN A 167 9.46 -1.67 8.03
N PRO A 168 10.38 -0.69 7.92
CA PRO A 168 11.26 -0.54 6.76
C PRO A 168 12.12 -1.78 6.46
N GLU A 169 12.56 -2.51 7.48
CA GLU A 169 13.37 -3.72 7.31
C GLU A 169 12.52 -4.89 6.78
N PHE A 170 11.27 -5.02 7.25
CA PHE A 170 10.31 -5.94 6.65
C PHE A 170 10.09 -5.59 5.17
N ARG A 171 9.80 -4.32 4.84
CA ARG A 171 9.57 -3.88 3.45
C ARG A 171 10.77 -4.20 2.55
N LYS A 172 11.98 -3.86 2.97
CA LYS A 172 13.23 -4.19 2.24
C LYS A 172 13.37 -5.70 2.02
N ALA A 173 13.19 -6.49 3.07
CA ALA A 173 13.33 -7.95 2.99
C ALA A 173 12.28 -8.57 2.05
N MET A 174 11.04 -8.09 2.10
CA MET A 174 9.97 -8.56 1.24
C MET A 174 10.22 -8.18 -0.22
N TYR A 175 10.53 -6.92 -0.51
CA TYR A 175 10.79 -6.47 -1.89
C TYR A 175 11.99 -7.20 -2.51
N ALA A 176 13.02 -7.53 -1.72
CA ALA A 176 14.18 -8.29 -2.19
C ALA A 176 13.81 -9.70 -2.69
N VAL A 177 12.71 -10.30 -2.22
CA VAL A 177 12.24 -11.62 -2.69
C VAL A 177 11.96 -11.62 -4.19
N ILE A 178 11.46 -10.50 -4.71
CA ILE A 178 11.14 -10.27 -6.13
C ILE A 178 12.16 -9.36 -6.81
N GLY A 179 13.39 -9.28 -6.27
CA GLY A 179 14.50 -8.58 -6.90
C GLY A 179 14.50 -7.05 -6.77
N PHE A 180 13.56 -6.47 -6.02
CA PHE A 180 13.51 -5.03 -5.79
C PHE A 180 14.41 -4.60 -4.63
N LYS A 181 14.98 -3.41 -4.78
CA LYS A 181 15.70 -2.66 -3.74
C LYS A 181 14.84 -1.50 -3.28
N VAL A 182 15.07 -1.04 -2.05
CA VAL A 182 14.47 0.19 -1.51
C VAL A 182 15.57 1.22 -1.33
N ALA A 183 15.42 2.37 -1.98
CA ALA A 183 16.32 3.52 -1.90
C ALA A 183 16.25 4.18 -0.52
N GLN A 184 17.28 4.98 -0.20
CA GLN A 184 17.30 5.75 1.04
C GLN A 184 16.42 7.00 0.99
N HIS A 185 16.15 7.50 -0.22
CA HIS A 185 15.29 8.65 -0.48
C HIS A 185 14.26 8.30 -1.56
N GLU A 186 13.19 9.08 -1.60
CA GLU A 186 12.18 8.96 -2.66
C GLU A 186 12.80 9.31 -4.02
N ILE A 187 12.40 8.56 -5.05
CA ILE A 187 12.67 8.82 -6.46
C ILE A 187 11.68 9.87 -6.92
N LEU A 188 12.19 11.06 -7.23
CA LEU A 188 11.37 12.18 -7.66
C LEU A 188 10.96 12.01 -9.13
N LEU A 189 9.72 11.60 -9.35
CA LEU A 189 9.16 11.45 -10.68
C LEU A 189 9.05 12.83 -11.37
N PRO A 190 9.41 12.97 -12.67
CA PRO A 190 9.22 14.21 -13.42
C PRO A 190 7.74 14.63 -13.52
N ILE A 191 7.49 15.92 -13.77
CA ILE A 191 6.13 16.49 -13.74
C ILE A 191 5.18 15.82 -14.74
N ASP A 192 5.68 15.46 -15.93
CA ASP A 192 4.90 14.78 -16.97
C ASP A 192 4.47 13.36 -16.57
N VAL A 193 5.22 12.71 -15.68
CA VAL A 193 4.82 11.45 -15.05
C VAL A 193 3.84 11.71 -13.91
N GLN A 194 4.10 12.70 -13.06
CA GLN A 194 3.24 13.01 -11.91
C GLN A 194 1.80 13.36 -12.34
N GLU A 195 1.63 14.09 -13.44
CA GLU A 195 0.32 14.46 -13.99
C GLU A 195 -0.49 13.28 -14.55
N LYS A 196 0.19 12.19 -14.91
CA LYS A 196 -0.40 10.99 -15.54
C LYS A 196 -0.40 9.76 -14.65
N ARG A 197 0.26 9.84 -13.50
CA ARG A 197 0.32 8.78 -12.50
C ARG A 197 -1.08 8.43 -12.00
N ILE A 198 -1.31 7.17 -11.71
CA ILE A 198 -2.49 6.73 -10.98
C ILE A 198 -2.05 6.41 -9.56
N SER A 199 -2.60 7.12 -8.58
CA SER A 199 -2.28 6.89 -7.17
C SER A 199 -2.90 5.56 -6.70
N ASN A 200 -2.24 4.89 -5.75
CA ASN A 200 -2.77 3.74 -5.03
C ASN A 200 -2.72 4.06 -3.52
N PRO A 201 -3.79 3.85 -2.73
CA PRO A 201 -3.75 4.04 -1.28
C PRO A 201 -2.79 3.08 -0.54
N ASP A 202 -2.51 1.89 -1.10
CA ASP A 202 -1.68 0.85 -0.48
C ASP A 202 -0.19 1.20 -0.43
N PHE A 203 0.27 2.08 -1.31
CA PHE A 203 1.60 2.68 -1.25
C PHE A 203 1.59 4.12 -1.73
N TYR A 204 2.32 5.01 -1.05
CA TYR A 204 2.38 6.42 -1.41
C TYR A 204 3.80 6.93 -1.68
N THR A 205 4.83 6.13 -1.42
CA THR A 205 6.25 6.46 -1.65
C THR A 205 6.77 5.76 -2.90
N TYR A 206 7.50 6.49 -3.75
CA TYR A 206 8.21 5.92 -4.90
C TYR A 206 9.68 5.78 -4.59
N ASP A 207 10.07 4.76 -3.85
CA ASP A 207 11.44 4.56 -3.36
C ASP A 207 11.96 3.16 -3.68
N SER A 208 11.35 2.45 -4.62
CA SER A 208 11.75 1.09 -5.00
C SER A 208 12.14 0.99 -6.47
N TYR A 209 13.14 0.16 -6.74
CA TYR A 209 13.67 -0.05 -8.08
C TYR A 209 14.27 -1.45 -8.22
N ALA A 210 14.34 -1.96 -9.45
CA ALA A 210 14.93 -3.24 -9.77
C ALA A 210 15.57 -3.21 -11.16
N PRO A 211 16.57 -4.06 -11.44
CA PRO A 211 17.19 -4.12 -12.75
C PRO A 211 16.34 -4.98 -13.69
N PHE A 212 16.04 -4.45 -14.88
CA PHE A 212 15.34 -5.15 -15.95
C PHE A 212 16.14 -5.11 -17.25
N THR A 213 16.03 -6.16 -18.05
CA THR A 213 16.66 -6.24 -19.38
C THR A 213 15.70 -5.67 -20.42
N ILE A 214 16.06 -4.51 -20.98
CA ILE A 214 15.25 -3.77 -21.97
C ILE A 214 16.13 -3.48 -23.18
N ASN A 215 15.72 -3.97 -24.36
CA ASN A 215 16.49 -3.87 -25.60
C ASN A 215 17.92 -4.46 -25.47
N GLY A 216 18.08 -5.56 -24.72
CA GLY A 216 19.38 -6.19 -24.45
C GLY A 216 20.29 -5.46 -23.45
N GLU A 217 19.88 -4.32 -22.89
CA GLU A 217 20.62 -3.60 -21.85
C GLU A 217 19.94 -3.73 -20.49
N LYS A 218 20.74 -3.80 -19.43
CA LYS A 218 20.25 -3.91 -18.06
C LYS A 218 20.07 -2.53 -17.44
N GLU A 219 18.83 -2.18 -17.14
CA GLU A 219 18.43 -0.86 -16.66
C GLU A 219 17.79 -0.96 -15.27
N GLU A 220 18.30 -0.19 -14.30
CA GLU A 220 17.63 -0.03 -13.00
C GLU A 220 16.37 0.82 -13.22
N CYS A 221 15.19 0.26 -12.95
CA CYS A 221 13.92 0.94 -13.19
C CYS A 221 13.06 1.01 -11.92
N THR A 222 12.34 2.11 -11.74
CA THR A 222 11.22 2.18 -10.80
C THR A 222 9.89 1.85 -11.50
N MET A 223 8.96 1.27 -10.77
CA MET A 223 7.62 0.95 -11.27
C MET A 223 6.64 2.07 -10.98
N ILE A 224 5.82 2.40 -11.99
CA ILE A 224 4.72 3.35 -11.86
C ILE A 224 3.41 2.75 -12.37
N ILE A 225 2.30 3.19 -11.77
CA ILE A 225 0.97 3.04 -12.37
C ILE A 225 0.66 4.39 -13.01
N TYR A 226 0.26 4.38 -14.28
CA TYR A 226 0.00 5.61 -15.03
C TYR A 226 -1.09 5.42 -16.08
N THR A 227 -1.48 6.52 -16.72
CA THR A 227 -2.29 6.52 -17.92
C THR A 227 -1.55 7.21 -19.08
N ASP A 228 -1.80 6.78 -20.31
CA ASP A 228 -1.23 7.37 -21.51
C ASP A 228 -2.19 8.35 -22.21
N ARG A 229 -3.41 8.50 -21.71
CA ARG A 229 -4.46 9.34 -22.29
C ARG A 229 -5.22 10.13 -21.24
N ASN A 230 -5.89 11.18 -21.66
CA ASN A 230 -6.74 11.98 -20.78
C ASN A 230 -7.97 11.18 -20.34
N TYR A 231 -8.59 11.59 -19.23
CA TYR A 231 -9.86 11.01 -18.81
C TYR A 231 -10.99 11.46 -19.73
N GLU A 232 -11.68 10.51 -20.35
CA GLU A 232 -12.76 10.73 -21.32
C GLU A 232 -14.08 10.07 -20.89
N GLY A 233 -14.18 9.63 -19.63
CA GLY A 233 -15.32 8.86 -19.12
C GLY A 233 -14.97 7.39 -18.83
N GLY A 234 -15.86 6.67 -18.15
CA GLY A 234 -15.68 5.25 -17.84
C GLY A 234 -14.91 4.97 -16.55
N GLU A 235 -14.60 3.70 -16.34
CA GLU A 235 -14.01 3.14 -15.12
C GLU A 235 -12.49 3.32 -15.07
N LEU A 236 -11.94 3.54 -13.87
CA LEU A 236 -10.49 3.70 -13.65
C LEU A 236 -9.65 2.57 -14.26
N SER A 237 -10.14 1.32 -14.17
CA SER A 237 -9.44 0.13 -14.68
C SER A 237 -9.17 0.18 -16.19
N GLN A 238 -9.95 0.94 -16.96
CA GLN A 238 -9.78 1.08 -18.41
C GLN A 238 -8.53 1.88 -18.79
N TYR A 239 -7.98 2.65 -17.85
CA TYR A 239 -6.88 3.58 -18.05
C TYR A 239 -5.57 3.09 -17.44
N LEU A 240 -5.61 2.03 -16.64
CA LEU A 240 -4.49 1.55 -15.87
C LEU A 240 -3.42 0.95 -16.76
N LYS A 241 -2.23 1.54 -16.75
CA LYS A 241 -1.01 0.99 -17.31
C LYS A 241 0.04 0.85 -16.22
N VAL A 242 0.90 -0.14 -16.39
CA VAL A 242 2.09 -0.33 -15.57
C VAL A 242 3.31 0.02 -16.41
N GLY A 243 4.17 0.87 -15.87
CA GLY A 243 5.37 1.36 -16.57
C GLY A 243 6.63 1.16 -15.76
N LEU A 244 7.74 0.98 -16.48
CA LEU A 244 9.10 0.96 -15.97
C LEU A 244 9.80 2.26 -16.38
N VAL A 245 10.19 3.07 -15.39
CA VAL A 245 10.94 4.31 -15.61
C VAL A 245 12.42 4.03 -15.32
N PRO A 246 13.30 4.02 -16.33
CA PRO A 246 14.72 3.78 -16.12
C PRO A 246 15.35 4.94 -15.34
N LEU A 247 16.33 4.61 -14.51
CA LEU A 247 17.02 5.51 -13.61
C LEU A 247 18.51 5.59 -13.96
N ASP A 248 19.14 6.73 -13.74
CA ASP A 248 20.60 6.84 -13.77
C ASP A 248 21.25 6.33 -12.46
N GLU A 249 22.58 6.43 -12.38
CA GLU A 249 23.35 5.99 -11.21
C GLU A 249 22.99 6.75 -9.91
N ALA A 250 22.40 7.95 -10.03
CA ALA A 250 21.93 8.77 -8.91
C ALA A 250 20.44 8.53 -8.60
N LEU A 251 19.82 7.51 -9.20
CA LEU A 251 18.40 7.20 -9.12
C LEU A 251 17.48 8.32 -9.63
N ILE A 252 17.96 9.11 -10.59
CA ILE A 252 17.17 10.14 -11.26
C ILE A 252 16.53 9.53 -12.52
N PRO A 253 15.21 9.69 -12.73
CA PRO A 253 14.53 9.24 -13.95
C PRO A 253 15.17 9.75 -15.23
N LYS A 254 15.57 8.83 -16.12
CA LYS A 254 16.11 9.18 -17.44
C LYS A 254 15.02 9.80 -18.29
N GLN A 255 15.41 10.81 -19.07
CA GLN A 255 14.51 11.55 -19.95
C GLN A 255 15.03 11.58 -21.37
N LYS A 256 14.11 11.69 -22.32
CA LYS A 256 14.38 11.94 -23.73
C LYS A 256 13.49 13.09 -24.21
N ASP A 257 14.10 14.08 -24.85
CA ASP A 257 13.40 15.27 -25.36
C ASP A 257 12.57 16.00 -24.28
N GLY A 258 13.09 16.04 -23.04
CA GLY A 258 12.45 16.69 -21.89
C GLY A 258 11.24 15.95 -21.32
N LYS A 259 11.04 14.67 -21.66
CA LYS A 259 9.99 13.79 -21.11
C LYS A 259 10.60 12.54 -20.50
N ALA A 260 9.97 12.01 -19.46
CA ALA A 260 10.39 10.75 -18.88
C ALA A 260 10.29 9.60 -19.89
N ILE A 261 11.29 8.73 -19.89
CA ILE A 261 11.20 7.46 -20.60
C ILE A 261 10.32 6.53 -19.77
N ILE A 262 9.36 5.87 -20.42
CA ILE A 262 8.50 4.86 -19.79
C ILE A 262 8.43 3.66 -20.73
N TYR A 263 8.83 2.49 -20.23
CA TYR A 263 8.67 1.22 -20.92
C TYR A 263 7.46 0.46 -20.39
N SER A 264 6.72 -0.26 -21.24
CA SER A 264 5.77 -1.28 -20.76
C SER A 264 6.54 -2.39 -20.05
N ILE A 265 5.90 -3.05 -19.08
CA ILE A 265 6.46 -4.27 -18.46
C ILE A 265 6.74 -5.38 -19.49
N ASP A 266 6.00 -5.41 -20.61
CA ASP A 266 6.22 -6.37 -21.70
C ASP A 266 7.52 -6.14 -22.48
N GLN A 267 8.11 -4.93 -22.36
CA GLN A 267 9.38 -4.61 -22.99
C GLN A 267 10.58 -5.04 -22.12
N ALA A 268 10.34 -5.42 -20.87
CA ALA A 268 11.36 -6.01 -20.01
C ALA A 268 11.36 -7.54 -20.17
N GLU A 269 12.39 -8.05 -20.84
CA GLU A 269 12.53 -9.45 -21.23
C GLU A 269 12.50 -10.41 -20.03
N ASP A 270 12.99 -9.95 -18.88
CA ASP A 270 13.13 -10.70 -17.64
C ASP A 270 12.13 -10.31 -16.55
N PHE A 271 11.10 -9.50 -16.86
CA PHE A 271 10.14 -9.00 -15.86
C PHE A 271 9.52 -10.15 -15.06
N HIS A 272 8.87 -11.11 -15.73
CA HIS A 272 8.23 -12.26 -15.08
C HIS A 272 9.23 -13.29 -14.53
N THR A 273 10.47 -13.30 -15.01
CA THR A 273 11.55 -14.08 -14.39
C THR A 273 11.91 -13.52 -13.03
N LEU A 274 11.91 -12.20 -12.89
CA LEU A 274 12.26 -11.51 -11.64
C LEU A 274 11.11 -11.53 -10.62
N VAL A 275 9.91 -11.12 -11.03
CA VAL A 275 8.78 -10.92 -10.10
C VAL A 275 7.84 -12.12 -10.00
N GLY A 276 8.00 -13.10 -10.89
CA GLY A 276 7.13 -14.27 -10.98
C GLY A 276 5.77 -13.99 -11.62
N GLN A 277 4.88 -14.98 -11.49
CA GLN A 277 3.56 -15.04 -12.11
C GLN A 277 2.47 -15.52 -11.12
N ASN A 278 2.73 -15.45 -9.81
CA ASN A 278 1.77 -15.86 -8.79
C ASN A 278 0.52 -14.98 -8.72
N THR A 279 0.59 -13.74 -9.23
CA THR A 279 -0.51 -12.79 -9.26
C THR A 279 -0.58 -12.11 -10.62
N PRO A 280 -1.78 -11.85 -11.15
CA PRO A 280 -1.96 -10.98 -12.31
C PRO A 280 -1.86 -9.49 -11.94
N TYR A 281 -1.87 -9.15 -10.65
CA TYR A 281 -1.79 -7.77 -10.15
C TYR A 281 -0.33 -7.31 -10.03
N THR A 282 0.31 -7.06 -11.17
CA THR A 282 1.72 -6.64 -11.26
C THR A 282 1.87 -5.11 -11.33
N THR A 283 1.07 -4.37 -10.56
CA THR A 283 0.98 -2.90 -10.67
C THR A 283 2.11 -2.17 -9.93
N ASN A 284 2.67 -2.76 -8.88
CA ASN A 284 3.80 -2.23 -8.10
C ASN A 284 4.45 -3.37 -7.29
N PRO A 285 5.75 -3.30 -6.92
CA PRO A 285 6.36 -4.28 -6.01
C PRO A 285 5.59 -4.47 -4.69
N GLU A 286 4.94 -3.42 -4.17
CA GLU A 286 4.07 -3.52 -2.99
C GLU A 286 2.96 -4.56 -3.18
N GLU A 287 2.21 -4.46 -4.28
CA GLU A 287 1.08 -5.34 -4.61
C GLU A 287 1.54 -6.77 -4.94
N ILE A 288 2.64 -6.89 -5.69
CA ILE A 288 3.22 -8.19 -6.02
C ILE A 288 3.63 -8.93 -4.75
N MET A 289 4.27 -8.24 -3.80
CA MET A 289 4.67 -8.85 -2.54
C MET A 289 3.51 -9.05 -1.57
N ALA A 290 2.51 -8.18 -1.54
CA ALA A 290 1.31 -8.37 -0.72
C ALA A 290 0.60 -9.67 -1.09
N GLU A 291 0.44 -9.94 -2.39
CA GLU A 291 -0.18 -11.19 -2.87
C GLU A 291 0.70 -12.41 -2.56
N ASN A 292 2.02 -12.35 -2.82
CA ASN A 292 2.92 -13.46 -2.49
C ASN A 292 2.94 -13.75 -0.98
N PHE A 293 2.93 -12.71 -0.15
CA PHE A 293 2.82 -12.84 1.30
C PHE A 293 1.49 -13.48 1.72
N ALA A 294 0.38 -13.00 1.17
CA ALA A 294 -0.95 -13.53 1.47
C ALA A 294 -1.04 -15.01 1.09
N LEU A 295 -0.58 -15.39 -0.10
CA LEU A 295 -0.52 -16.77 -0.57
C LEU A 295 0.36 -17.64 0.34
N ALA A 296 1.53 -17.13 0.75
CA ALA A 296 2.47 -17.87 1.58
C ALA A 296 1.93 -18.10 3.01
N ILE A 297 1.39 -17.06 3.64
CA ILE A 297 0.85 -17.15 5.01
C ILE A 297 -0.43 -17.96 5.09
N THR A 298 -1.30 -17.87 4.08
CA THR A 298 -2.52 -18.69 4.01
C THR A 298 -2.26 -20.13 3.56
N GLY A 299 -1.03 -20.44 3.13
CA GLY A 299 -0.63 -21.79 2.75
C GLY A 299 -1.21 -22.25 1.42
N LYS A 300 -1.45 -21.32 0.49
CA LYS A 300 -1.93 -21.65 -0.85
C LYS A 300 -0.93 -22.57 -1.56
N LYS A 301 -1.46 -23.55 -2.27
CA LYS A 301 -0.69 -24.53 -3.05
C LYS A 301 -0.98 -24.36 -4.53
N ASN A 302 -0.16 -24.99 -5.37
CA ASN A 302 -0.32 -25.04 -6.83
C ASN A 302 -0.34 -23.65 -7.48
N VAL A 303 0.50 -22.75 -6.98
CA VAL A 303 0.77 -21.45 -7.62
C VAL A 303 1.86 -21.61 -8.69
N PRO A 304 1.93 -20.73 -9.71
CA PRO A 304 2.95 -20.81 -10.77
C PRO A 304 4.40 -20.81 -10.28
N ASN A 305 4.71 -20.03 -9.25
CA ASN A 305 6.04 -19.84 -8.67
C ASN A 305 6.05 -20.17 -7.17
N PRO A 306 5.93 -21.46 -6.79
CA PRO A 306 5.89 -21.86 -5.38
C PRO A 306 7.18 -21.53 -4.62
N GLU A 307 8.32 -21.41 -5.31
CA GLU A 307 9.60 -20.97 -4.76
C GLU A 307 9.54 -19.54 -4.22
N LEU A 308 8.73 -18.64 -4.79
CA LEU A 308 8.55 -17.29 -4.24
C LEU A 308 7.83 -17.32 -2.90
N LEU A 309 6.88 -18.23 -2.70
CA LEU A 309 6.23 -18.41 -1.40
C LEU A 309 7.24 -18.92 -0.36
N GLN A 310 8.11 -19.86 -0.74
CA GLN A 310 9.18 -20.36 0.13
C GLN A 310 10.15 -19.23 0.53
N LYS A 311 10.66 -18.48 -0.45
CA LYS A 311 11.54 -17.33 -0.21
C LYS A 311 10.86 -16.26 0.65
N THR A 312 9.56 -16.01 0.45
CA THR A 312 8.78 -15.10 1.29
C THR A 312 8.79 -15.58 2.75
N MET A 313 8.49 -16.85 3.00
CA MET A 313 8.52 -17.43 4.35
C MET A 313 9.93 -17.42 4.98
N GLU A 314 10.97 -17.62 4.19
CA GLU A 314 12.36 -17.53 4.63
C GLU A 314 12.75 -16.10 5.00
N ALA A 315 12.40 -15.13 4.15
CA ALA A 315 12.63 -13.71 4.40
C ALA A 315 11.91 -13.26 5.67
N LEU A 316 10.67 -13.72 5.90
CA LEU A 316 9.95 -13.50 7.16
C LEU A 316 10.76 -14.00 8.37
N LYS A 317 11.23 -15.25 8.35
CA LYS A 317 11.94 -15.87 9.47
C LYS A 317 13.29 -15.21 9.77
N ASN A 318 13.90 -14.56 8.79
CA ASN A 318 15.18 -13.87 8.93
C ASN A 318 15.03 -12.47 9.54
N LEU A 319 13.82 -11.94 9.65
CA LEU A 319 13.53 -10.71 10.38
C LEU A 319 13.59 -11.00 11.89
N LYS A 320 14.63 -10.48 12.54
CA LYS A 320 14.83 -10.56 13.98
C LYS A 320 14.13 -9.42 14.70
#